data_AF-A0A966DI22-F1
#
_entry.id   AF-A0A966DI22-F1
#
_cell.length_a   1.000
_cell.length_b   1.000
_cell.length_c   1.000
_cell.angle_alpha   90.00
_cell.angle_beta   90.00
_cell.angle_gamma   90.00
#
_symmetry.space_group_name_H-M   'P 1'
#
loop_
_entity.id
_entity.type
_entity.pdbx_description
1 polymer ?
#
loop_
_entity_poly.entity_id
_entity_poly.type
_entity_poly.pdbx_seq_one_letter_code
_entity_poly.pdbx_strand_id
1 'polypeptide(L)'
;MRIMLNSLRIVFVYAFFSILWILFSDTILGFFIKDASLLSSVQTVKGLFFVFITSLMLYVLIKRKIDEIDTMRKNLHEHQQRLEYVIEGANLGYWDWDYVHNTQMVNDRWLSFLGLNRDEIEHTITDWSNRIHPSDKIIVDKAIENTIRHNKPYIIEFRMQHADGHWVWIEGSGAVVKRDEKTGAPLRLAGTHRDISERKRSQADMLFLALNDPLTKLPNRAYLRQEFEKRRLSESTSMAFLFLDLDYFKN
;
A
#
# COMPACT_ATOMS: atom_id res chain seq x y z
N MET A 1 -24.48 -1.71 0.15
CA MET A 1 -25.60 -2.69 0.15
C MET A 1 -25.72 -3.51 1.45
N ARG A 2 -24.60 -3.91 2.11
CA ARG A 2 -24.63 -4.74 3.34
C ARG A 2 -25.21 -4.06 4.60
N ILE A 3 -25.07 -2.73 4.73
CA ILE A 3 -25.59 -1.96 5.88
C ILE A 3 -27.13 -1.86 5.83
N MET A 4 -27.72 -1.63 4.64
CA MET A 4 -29.18 -1.58 4.48
C MET A 4 -29.84 -2.90 4.89
N LEU A 5 -29.26 -4.05 4.54
CA LEU A 5 -29.77 -5.36 4.92
C LEU A 5 -29.82 -5.57 6.46
N ASN A 6 -28.92 -4.93 7.20
CA ASN A 6 -28.82 -5.08 8.65
C ASN A 6 -29.79 -4.16 9.41
N SER A 7 -29.97 -2.92 8.97
CA SER A 7 -31.01 -2.04 9.54
C SER A 7 -32.41 -2.60 9.26
N LEU A 8 -32.62 -3.15 8.06
CA LEU A 8 -33.86 -3.86 7.70
C LEU A 8 -34.14 -5.00 8.67
N ARG A 9 -33.13 -5.78 9.07
CA ARG A 9 -33.31 -6.88 10.04
C ARG A 9 -33.79 -6.41 11.40
N ILE A 10 -33.28 -5.28 11.91
CA ILE A 10 -33.73 -4.71 13.19
C ILE A 10 -35.20 -4.31 13.08
N VAL A 11 -35.56 -3.63 11.99
CA VAL A 11 -36.94 -3.23 11.71
C VAL A 11 -37.84 -4.47 11.54
N PHE A 12 -37.39 -5.52 10.86
CA PHE A 12 -38.13 -6.76 10.70
C PHE A 12 -38.33 -7.50 12.02
N VAL A 13 -37.30 -7.60 12.86
CA VAL A 13 -37.41 -8.21 14.19
C VAL A 13 -38.41 -7.42 15.04
N TYR A 14 -38.29 -6.09 15.06
CA TYR A 14 -39.25 -5.23 15.76
C TYR A 14 -40.68 -5.38 15.22
N ALA A 15 -40.86 -5.31 13.90
CA ALA A 15 -42.17 -5.42 13.26
C ALA A 15 -42.80 -6.79 13.51
N PHE A 16 -42.03 -7.87 13.42
CA PHE A 16 -42.49 -9.22 13.69
C PHE A 16 -42.99 -9.37 15.13
N PHE A 17 -42.20 -8.93 16.12
CA PHE A 17 -42.62 -8.95 17.53
C PHE A 17 -43.81 -8.03 17.80
N SER A 18 -43.89 -6.87 17.14
CA SER A 18 -45.00 -5.93 17.27
C SER A 18 -46.30 -6.50 16.71
N ILE A 19 -46.24 -7.10 15.52
CA ILE A 19 -47.40 -7.75 14.88
C ILE A 19 -47.87 -8.94 15.71
N LEU A 20 -46.93 -9.79 16.17
CA LEU A 20 -47.25 -10.92 17.03
C LEU A 20 -47.92 -10.48 18.34
N TRP A 21 -47.43 -9.38 18.94
CA TRP A 21 -48.04 -8.81 20.13
C TRP A 21 -49.47 -8.32 19.89
N ILE A 22 -49.70 -7.57 18.81
CA ILE A 22 -51.03 -7.04 18.48
C ILE A 22 -52.04 -8.18 18.28
N LEU A 23 -51.66 -9.22 17.52
CA LEU A 23 -52.59 -10.32 17.17
C LEU A 23 -52.94 -11.23 18.37
N PHE A 24 -51.93 -11.61 19.16
CA PHE A 24 -52.13 -12.62 20.21
C PHE A 24 -52.54 -12.02 21.55
N SER A 25 -52.10 -10.80 21.84
CA SER A 25 -52.28 -10.24 23.17
C SER A 25 -53.73 -9.85 23.47
N ASP A 26 -54.53 -9.48 22.46
CA ASP A 26 -55.95 -9.18 22.65
C ASP A 26 -56.77 -10.45 22.87
N THR A 27 -56.44 -11.51 22.13
CA THR A 27 -57.07 -12.83 22.24
C THR A 27 -56.88 -13.44 23.63
N ILE A 28 -55.68 -13.30 24.21
CA ILE A 28 -55.37 -13.83 25.55
C ILE A 28 -56.14 -13.07 26.63
N LEU A 29 -56.20 -11.74 26.57
CA LEU A 29 -56.91 -10.95 27.58
C LEU A 29 -58.41 -11.21 27.58
N GLY A 30 -59.02 -11.37 26.40
CA GLY A 30 -60.44 -11.69 26.26
C GLY A 30 -60.84 -13.06 26.82
N PHE A 31 -59.87 -13.98 26.95
CA PHE A 31 -60.11 -15.29 27.56
C PHE A 31 -60.19 -15.22 29.09
N PHE A 32 -59.38 -14.36 29.72
CA PHE A 32 -59.23 -14.30 31.18
C PHE A 32 -60.12 -13.27 31.86
N ILE A 33 -60.48 -12.17 31.19
CA ILE A 33 -61.19 -11.04 31.80
C ILE A 33 -62.49 -10.78 31.05
N LYS A 34 -63.63 -11.06 31.70
CA LYS A 34 -64.99 -10.84 31.15
C LYS A 34 -65.64 -9.54 31.62
N ASP A 35 -65.05 -8.86 32.61
CA ASP A 35 -65.52 -7.58 33.14
C ASP A 35 -65.00 -6.42 32.27
N ALA A 36 -65.91 -5.64 31.70
CA ALA A 36 -65.60 -4.55 30.78
C ALA A 36 -64.81 -3.40 31.44
N SER A 37 -65.00 -3.16 32.74
CA SER A 37 -64.31 -2.10 33.47
C SER A 37 -62.85 -2.44 33.72
N LEU A 38 -62.58 -3.68 34.17
CA LEU A 38 -61.23 -4.21 34.37
C LEU A 38 -60.48 -4.40 33.04
N LEU A 39 -61.19 -4.74 31.95
CA LEU A 39 -60.60 -4.88 30.63
C LEU A 39 -59.93 -3.59 30.14
N SER A 40 -60.56 -2.43 30.35
CA SER A 40 -60.02 -1.13 29.92
C SER A 40 -58.74 -0.76 30.68
N SER A 41 -58.72 -0.89 32.02
CA SER A 41 -57.52 -0.63 32.81
C SER A 41 -56.37 -1.57 32.46
N VAL A 42 -56.67 -2.85 32.22
CA VAL A 42 -55.65 -3.85 31.84
C VAL A 42 -55.11 -3.62 30.42
N GLN A 43 -55.93 -3.14 29.48
CA GLN A 43 -55.48 -2.76 28.14
C GLN A 43 -54.47 -1.61 28.18
N THR A 44 -54.67 -0.58 29.01
CA THR A 44 -53.72 0.53 29.15
C THR A 44 -52.39 0.07 29.76
N VAL A 45 -52.42 -0.73 30.83
CA VAL A 45 -51.22 -1.26 31.48
C VAL A 45 -50.43 -2.17 30.52
N LYS A 46 -51.12 -2.99 29.74
CA LYS A 46 -50.52 -3.84 28.70
C LYS A 46 -49.81 -3.01 27.62
N GLY A 47 -50.43 -1.93 27.15
CA GLY A 47 -49.83 -1.03 26.16
C GLY A 47 -48.54 -0.40 26.67
N LEU A 48 -48.52 0.06 27.92
CA LEU A 48 -47.32 0.60 28.57
C LEU A 48 -46.21 -0.47 28.70
N PHE A 49 -46.58 -1.70 29.05
CA PHE A 49 -45.63 -2.82 29.13
C PHE A 49 -45.00 -3.15 27.76
N PHE A 50 -45.80 -3.13 26.69
CA PHE A 50 -45.31 -3.33 25.33
C PHE A 50 -44.33 -2.24 24.91
N VAL A 51 -44.65 -0.96 25.12
CA VAL A 51 -43.76 0.16 24.80
C VAL A 51 -42.45 0.04 25.57
N PHE A 52 -42.49 -0.35 26.84
CA PHE A 52 -41.30 -0.55 27.65
C PHE A 52 -40.41 -1.69 27.12
N ILE A 53 -40.98 -2.87 26.88
CA ILE A 53 -40.24 -4.03 26.35
C ILE A 53 -39.64 -3.71 24.98
N THR A 54 -40.44 -3.12 24.08
CA THR A 54 -39.98 -2.84 22.72
C THR A 54 -38.91 -1.76 22.70
N SER A 55 -39.01 -0.75 23.58
CA SER A 55 -37.98 0.29 23.75
C SER A 55 -36.69 -0.31 24.31
N LEU A 56 -36.77 -1.21 25.29
CA LEU A 56 -35.60 -1.93 25.82
C LEU A 56 -34.95 -2.83 24.76
N MET A 57 -35.76 -3.58 24.00
CA MET A 57 -35.28 -4.43 22.91
C MET A 57 -34.56 -3.60 21.84
N LEU A 58 -35.17 -2.50 21.40
CA LEU A 58 -34.60 -1.60 20.40
C LEU A 58 -33.29 -0.96 20.91
N TYR A 59 -33.26 -0.54 22.18
CA TYR A 59 -32.04 -0.05 22.82
C TYR A 59 -30.91 -1.09 22.77
N VAL A 60 -31.19 -2.35 23.15
CA VAL A 60 -30.18 -3.43 23.12
C VAL A 60 -29.68 -3.71 21.70
N LEU A 61 -30.58 -3.74 20.71
CA LEU A 61 -30.21 -3.98 19.31
C LEU A 61 -29.36 -2.84 18.73
N ILE A 62 -29.71 -1.59 19.02
CA ILE A 62 -28.94 -0.42 18.59
C ILE A 62 -27.58 -0.39 19.29
N LYS A 63 -27.55 -0.60 20.61
CA LYS A 63 -26.30 -0.61 21.38
C LYS A 63 -25.32 -1.64 20.84
N ARG A 64 -25.77 -2.88 20.62
CA ARG A 64 -24.96 -3.94 20.00
C ARG A 64 -24.37 -3.53 18.65
N LYS A 65 -25.13 -2.79 17.83
CA LYS A 65 -24.65 -2.32 16.53
C LYS A 65 -23.61 -1.21 16.63
N ILE A 66 -23.78 -0.30 17.58
CA ILE A 66 -22.79 0.75 17.85
C ILE A 66 -21.48 0.09 18.31
N ASP A 67 -21.55 -0.84 19.26
CA ASP A 67 -20.38 -1.57 19.77
C ASP A 67 -19.65 -2.34 18.65
N GLU A 68 -20.41 -2.97 17.74
CA GLU A 68 -19.85 -3.67 16.56
C GLU A 68 -19.12 -2.70 15.62
N ILE A 69 -19.71 -1.52 15.35
CA ILE A 69 -19.10 -0.49 14.50
C ILE A 69 -17.82 0.04 15.14
N ASP A 70 -17.83 0.31 16.44
CA ASP A 70 -16.68 0.84 17.16
C ASP A 70 -15.54 -0.19 17.21
N THR A 71 -15.87 -1.46 17.40
CA THR A 71 -14.89 -2.55 17.34
C THR A 71 -14.28 -2.67 15.94
N MET A 72 -15.10 -2.61 14.89
CA MET A 72 -14.62 -2.64 13.50
C MET A 72 -13.73 -1.43 13.19
N ARG A 73 -14.09 -0.24 13.65
CA ARG A 73 -13.29 0.98 13.49
C ARG A 73 -11.97 0.88 14.21
N LYS A 74 -11.97 0.40 15.45
CA LYS A 74 -10.76 0.19 16.24
C LYS A 74 -9.83 -0.81 15.56
N ASN A 75 -10.35 -1.96 15.13
CA ASN A 75 -9.57 -2.96 14.41
C ASN A 75 -8.99 -2.41 13.10
N LEU A 76 -9.79 -1.65 12.33
CA LEU A 76 -9.32 -1.02 11.11
C LEU A 76 -8.18 -0.02 11.39
N HIS A 77 -8.33 0.80 12.43
CA HIS A 77 -7.32 1.76 12.84
C HIS A 77 -6.03 1.08 13.31
N GLU A 78 -6.12 0.03 14.13
CA GLU A 78 -4.96 -0.75 14.58
C GLU A 78 -4.23 -1.41 13.40
N HIS A 79 -4.96 -1.95 12.42
CA HIS A 79 -4.37 -2.50 11.21
C HIS A 79 -3.69 -1.43 10.37
N GLN A 80 -4.33 -0.27 10.19
CA GLN A 80 -3.74 0.84 9.45
C GLN A 80 -2.45 1.35 10.12
N GLN A 81 -2.48 1.61 11.42
CA GLN A 81 -1.29 2.03 12.18
C GLN A 81 -0.16 0.98 12.10
N ARG A 82 -0.50 -0.31 12.21
CA ARG A 82 0.50 -1.37 12.08
C ARG A 82 1.15 -1.36 10.70
N LEU A 83 0.39 -1.15 9.64
CA LEU A 83 0.93 -1.06 8.28
C LEU A 83 1.80 0.19 8.11
N GLU A 84 1.38 1.33 8.64
CA GLU A 84 2.18 2.56 8.65
C GLU A 84 3.53 2.34 9.34
N TYR A 85 3.55 1.74 10.55
CA TYR A 85 4.80 1.41 11.24
C TYR A 85 5.69 0.43 10.49
N VAL A 86 5.11 -0.55 9.79
CA VAL A 86 5.89 -1.48 8.97
C VAL A 86 6.52 -0.75 7.78
N ILE A 87 5.79 0.13 7.11
CA ILE A 87 6.29 0.92 5.97
C ILE A 87 7.39 1.88 6.43
N GLU A 88 7.17 2.59 7.53
CA GLU A 88 8.15 3.51 8.13
C GLU A 88 9.39 2.78 8.61
N GLY A 89 9.23 1.70 9.37
CA GLY A 89 10.34 0.89 9.89
C GLY A 89 11.15 0.21 8.78
N ALA A 90 10.52 -0.14 7.66
CA ALA A 90 11.19 -0.69 6.48
C ALA A 90 11.83 0.39 5.58
N ASN A 91 11.67 1.67 5.96
CA ASN A 91 12.17 2.82 5.22
C ASN A 91 11.67 2.81 3.76
N LEU A 92 10.36 2.62 3.56
CA LEU A 92 9.74 2.52 2.26
C LEU A 92 8.92 3.77 1.92
N GLY A 93 9.11 4.27 0.71
CA GLY A 93 8.19 5.18 0.06
C GLY A 93 7.03 4.38 -0.52
N TYR A 94 5.80 4.78 -0.24
CA TYR A 94 4.60 4.19 -0.83
C TYR A 94 4.10 5.08 -1.95
N TRP A 95 3.64 4.45 -3.04
CA TRP A 95 2.95 5.13 -4.12
C TRP A 95 1.73 4.33 -4.54
N ASP A 96 0.71 5.07 -4.96
CA ASP A 96 -0.55 4.54 -5.43
C ASP A 96 -1.02 5.34 -6.63
N TRP A 97 -1.18 4.67 -7.75
CA TRP A 97 -1.57 5.26 -9.01
C TRP A 97 -2.98 4.81 -9.38
N ASP A 98 -3.89 5.78 -9.42
CA ASP A 98 -5.19 5.63 -10.06
C ASP A 98 -5.00 5.71 -11.57
N TYR A 99 -5.14 4.56 -12.23
CA TYR A 99 -4.91 4.43 -13.66
C TYR A 99 -5.98 5.14 -14.49
N VAL A 100 -7.18 5.35 -13.93
CA VAL A 100 -8.32 5.95 -14.63
C VAL A 100 -8.25 7.47 -14.56
N HIS A 101 -8.02 8.02 -13.38
CA HIS A 101 -7.96 9.46 -13.15
C HIS A 101 -6.56 10.04 -13.34
N ASN A 102 -5.57 9.17 -13.57
CA ASN A 102 -4.17 9.51 -13.73
C ASN A 102 -3.55 10.25 -12.52
N THR A 103 -4.12 10.04 -11.34
CA THR A 103 -3.68 10.65 -10.09
C THR A 103 -2.77 9.70 -9.32
N GLN A 104 -1.78 10.27 -8.64
CA GLN A 104 -0.83 9.53 -7.84
C GLN A 104 -0.84 10.06 -6.40
N MET A 105 -1.02 9.13 -5.45
CA MET A 105 -0.82 9.37 -4.04
C MET A 105 0.52 8.79 -3.63
N VAL A 106 1.25 9.53 -2.78
CA VAL A 106 2.53 9.11 -2.22
C VAL A 106 2.57 9.42 -0.73
N ASN A 107 3.36 8.66 0.03
CA ASN A 107 3.65 8.98 1.42
C ASN A 107 4.82 9.98 1.54
N ASP A 108 5.00 10.55 2.73
CA ASP A 108 6.05 11.56 2.96
C ASP A 108 7.45 11.00 2.79
N ARG A 109 7.62 9.68 3.01
CA ARG A 109 8.92 9.03 2.83
C ARG A 109 9.38 9.04 1.38
N TRP A 110 8.46 8.80 0.45
CA TRP A 110 8.73 8.90 -0.98
C TRP A 110 9.20 10.31 -1.36
N LEU A 111 8.54 11.35 -0.82
CA LEU A 111 8.91 12.74 -1.03
C LEU A 111 10.33 13.03 -0.51
N SER A 112 10.65 12.51 0.68
CA SER A 112 11.96 12.70 1.31
C SER A 112 13.12 12.10 0.50
N PHE A 113 12.88 11.03 -0.27
CA PHE A 113 13.92 10.45 -1.14
C PHE A 113 14.32 11.38 -2.29
N LEU A 114 13.42 12.28 -2.71
CA LEU A 114 13.64 13.20 -3.81
C LEU A 114 13.83 14.64 -3.33
N GLY A 115 13.82 14.88 -2.01
CA GLY A 115 13.92 16.21 -1.42
C GLY A 115 12.75 17.12 -1.77
N LEU A 116 11.58 16.54 -2.03
CA LEU A 116 10.39 17.28 -2.44
C LEU A 116 9.48 17.59 -1.25
N ASN A 117 8.80 18.72 -1.34
CA ASN A 117 7.69 19.05 -0.45
C ASN A 117 6.36 18.61 -1.08
N ARG A 118 5.35 18.36 -0.24
CA ARG A 118 4.02 17.94 -0.70
C ARG A 118 3.35 18.98 -1.61
N ASP A 119 3.66 20.27 -1.40
CA ASP A 119 3.12 21.39 -2.18
C ASP A 119 3.78 21.56 -3.56
N GLU A 120 4.90 20.86 -3.81
CA GLU A 120 5.69 20.98 -5.05
C GLU A 120 5.31 19.94 -6.11
N ILE A 121 4.31 19.08 -5.83
CA ILE A 121 3.95 17.95 -6.70
C ILE A 121 2.49 18.08 -7.16
N GLU A 122 2.25 18.04 -8.46
CA GLU A 122 0.91 18.11 -9.06
C GLU A 122 0.11 16.79 -8.98
N HIS A 123 0.48 15.85 -8.08
CA HIS A 123 -0.19 14.56 -7.87
C HIS A 123 -0.50 13.76 -9.16
N THR A 124 0.26 13.95 -10.24
CA THR A 124 0.00 13.35 -11.56
C THR A 124 1.18 12.46 -11.98
N ILE A 125 0.91 11.34 -12.67
CA ILE A 125 1.96 10.39 -13.11
C ILE A 125 3.04 11.04 -13.99
N THR A 126 2.69 12.14 -14.68
CA THR A 126 3.58 12.83 -15.61
C THR A 126 4.77 13.44 -14.88
N ASP A 127 4.57 13.94 -13.67
CA ASP A 127 5.66 14.48 -12.84
C ASP A 127 6.63 13.36 -12.44
N TRP A 128 6.09 12.19 -12.08
CA TRP A 128 6.91 11.01 -11.80
C TRP A 128 7.73 10.55 -13.00
N SER A 129 7.08 10.36 -14.16
CA SER A 129 7.76 9.87 -15.38
C SER A 129 8.86 10.83 -15.83
N ASN A 130 8.66 12.15 -15.67
CA ASN A 130 9.66 13.16 -16.03
C ASN A 130 10.91 13.13 -15.15
N ARG A 131 10.78 12.69 -13.89
CA ARG A 131 11.91 12.58 -12.95
C ARG A 131 12.77 11.34 -13.18
N ILE A 132 12.31 10.37 -13.98
CA ILE A 132 13.09 9.17 -14.29
C ILE A 132 14.22 9.51 -15.25
N HIS A 133 15.42 9.01 -14.98
CA HIS A 133 16.56 9.19 -15.86
C HIS A 133 16.26 8.68 -17.29
N PRO A 134 16.60 9.44 -18.36
CA PRO A 134 16.21 9.12 -19.72
C PRO A 134 16.61 7.72 -20.21
N SER A 135 17.77 7.20 -19.77
CA SER A 135 18.21 5.83 -20.12
C SER A 135 17.38 4.73 -19.45
N ASP A 136 16.74 5.04 -18.32
CA ASP A 136 16.08 4.05 -17.47
C ASP A 136 14.57 3.99 -17.79
N LYS A 137 14.00 5.02 -18.44
CA LYS A 137 12.59 5.08 -18.87
C LYS A 137 12.14 3.81 -19.60
N ILE A 138 12.92 3.36 -20.58
CA ILE A 138 12.58 2.17 -21.38
C ILE A 138 12.46 0.92 -20.51
N ILE A 139 13.29 0.79 -19.47
CA ILE A 139 13.27 -0.36 -18.56
C ILE A 139 12.01 -0.29 -17.68
N VAL A 140 11.71 0.89 -17.16
CA VAL A 140 10.57 1.13 -16.29
C VAL A 140 9.25 0.91 -17.04
N ASP A 141 9.10 1.49 -18.23
CA ASP A 141 7.89 1.37 -19.04
C ASP A 141 7.62 -0.10 -19.41
N LYS A 142 8.66 -0.84 -19.80
CA LYS A 142 8.55 -2.29 -20.07
C LYS A 142 8.14 -3.07 -18.83
N ALA A 143 8.67 -2.74 -17.66
CA ALA A 143 8.32 -3.44 -16.42
C ALA A 143 6.85 -3.19 -16.02
N ILE A 144 6.37 -1.96 -16.17
CA ILE A 144 4.97 -1.60 -15.93
C ILE A 144 4.06 -2.31 -16.93
N GLU A 145 4.38 -2.25 -18.23
CA GLU A 145 3.60 -2.91 -19.26
C GLU A 145 3.52 -4.43 -19.02
N ASN A 146 4.66 -5.05 -18.68
CA ASN A 146 4.73 -6.47 -18.36
C ASN A 146 3.84 -6.84 -17.16
N THR A 147 3.81 -5.99 -16.15
CA THR A 147 2.98 -6.14 -14.95
C THR A 147 1.50 -6.00 -15.26
N ILE A 148 1.14 -5.01 -16.08
CA ILE A 148 -0.22 -4.81 -16.55
C ILE A 148 -0.70 -6.00 -17.38
N ARG A 149 0.17 -6.58 -18.21
CA ARG A 149 -0.18 -7.70 -19.09
C ARG A 149 -0.26 -9.03 -18.36
N HIS A 150 0.72 -9.36 -17.52
CA HIS A 150 0.87 -10.69 -16.93
C HIS A 150 0.42 -10.78 -15.47
N ASN A 151 -0.01 -9.66 -14.88
CA ASN A 151 -0.46 -9.59 -13.50
C ASN A 151 0.57 -10.09 -12.47
N LYS A 152 1.84 -9.86 -12.76
CA LYS A 152 2.96 -10.19 -11.87
C LYS A 152 3.58 -8.91 -11.33
N PRO A 153 3.93 -8.87 -10.03
CA PRO A 153 4.67 -7.73 -9.50
C PRO A 153 6.02 -7.59 -10.20
N TYR A 154 6.48 -6.36 -10.35
CA TYR A 154 7.83 -6.07 -10.80
C TYR A 154 8.71 -5.59 -9.65
N ILE A 155 10.01 -5.78 -9.81
CA ILE A 155 11.06 -5.16 -8.99
C ILE A 155 12.15 -4.72 -9.96
N ILE A 156 12.47 -3.43 -9.97
CA ILE A 156 13.48 -2.83 -10.84
C ILE A 156 14.28 -1.78 -10.08
N GLU A 157 15.50 -1.55 -10.53
CA GLU A 157 16.34 -0.45 -10.04
C GLU A 157 16.45 0.61 -11.14
N PHE A 158 16.22 1.87 -10.81
CA PHE A 158 16.32 2.98 -11.75
C PHE A 158 16.71 4.26 -11.02
N ARG A 159 17.10 5.28 -11.77
CA ARG A 159 17.45 6.59 -11.22
C ARG A 159 16.29 7.57 -11.33
N MET A 160 16.08 8.30 -10.26
CA MET A 160 15.17 9.45 -10.20
C MET A 160 15.93 10.73 -9.90
N GLN A 161 15.45 11.85 -10.42
CA GLN A 161 16.03 13.16 -10.21
C GLN A 161 15.56 13.75 -8.87
N HIS A 162 16.52 14.10 -8.01
CA HIS A 162 16.30 14.86 -6.79
C HIS A 162 15.96 16.32 -7.11
N ALA A 163 15.31 17.04 -6.19
CA ALA A 163 15.04 18.47 -6.30
C ALA A 163 16.32 19.30 -6.55
N ASP A 164 17.42 18.92 -5.88
CA ASP A 164 18.76 19.51 -6.06
C ASP A 164 19.45 19.13 -7.39
N GLY A 165 18.80 18.36 -8.26
CA GLY A 165 19.29 18.00 -9.60
C GLY A 165 20.22 16.79 -9.67
N HIS A 166 20.62 16.19 -8.54
CA HIS A 166 21.40 14.95 -8.53
C HIS A 166 20.52 13.70 -8.72
N TRP A 167 21.15 12.56 -9.01
CA TRP A 167 20.45 11.29 -9.24
C TRP A 167 20.41 10.43 -7.99
N VAL A 168 19.22 9.96 -7.63
CA VAL A 168 18.97 9.02 -6.53
C VAL A 168 18.64 7.66 -7.13
N TRP A 169 19.29 6.61 -6.63
CA TRP A 169 18.99 5.24 -7.02
C TRP A 169 17.81 4.71 -6.24
N ILE A 170 16.77 4.31 -6.95
CA ILE A 170 15.53 3.79 -6.40
C ILE A 170 15.34 2.33 -6.80
N GLU A 171 15.09 1.48 -5.81
CA GLU A 171 14.51 0.15 -6.01
C GLU A 171 12.99 0.29 -5.96
N GLY A 172 12.35 0.20 -7.13
CA GLY A 172 10.89 0.29 -7.26
C GLY A 172 10.27 -1.09 -7.42
N SER A 173 9.22 -1.34 -6.65
CA SER A 173 8.35 -2.49 -6.81
C SER A 173 6.91 -2.03 -6.96
N GLY A 174 6.15 -2.70 -7.84
CA GLY A 174 4.74 -2.37 -8.05
C GLY A 174 3.93 -3.55 -8.59
N ALA A 175 2.63 -3.48 -8.36
CA ALA A 175 1.66 -4.47 -8.84
C ALA A 175 0.34 -3.82 -9.20
N VAL A 176 -0.46 -4.48 -10.05
CA VAL A 176 -1.86 -4.11 -10.27
C VAL A 176 -2.68 -4.60 -9.08
N VAL A 177 -3.22 -3.68 -8.29
CA VAL A 177 -4.01 -3.99 -7.09
C VAL A 177 -5.51 -4.04 -7.36
N LYS A 178 -5.95 -3.42 -8.46
CA LYS A 178 -7.35 -3.45 -8.87
C LYS A 178 -7.48 -3.48 -10.38
N ARG A 179 -8.38 -4.34 -10.87
CA ARG A 179 -8.77 -4.45 -12.28
C ARG A 179 -10.27 -4.32 -12.42
N ASP A 180 -10.69 -3.91 -13.60
CA ASP A 180 -12.09 -3.92 -13.99
C ASP A 180 -12.53 -5.36 -14.25
N GLU A 181 -13.61 -5.78 -13.61
CA GLU A 181 -14.10 -7.17 -13.66
C GLU A 181 -14.63 -7.58 -15.05
N LYS A 182 -15.02 -6.61 -15.89
CA LYS A 182 -15.61 -6.86 -17.20
C LYS A 182 -14.60 -6.83 -18.32
N THR A 183 -13.65 -5.89 -18.26
CA THR A 183 -12.68 -5.61 -19.33
C THR A 183 -11.28 -6.15 -19.01
N GLY A 184 -10.99 -6.46 -17.74
CA GLY A 184 -9.65 -6.86 -17.28
C GLY A 184 -8.63 -5.71 -17.27
N ALA A 185 -9.05 -4.49 -17.60
CA ALA A 185 -8.20 -3.31 -17.62
C ALA A 185 -7.69 -2.97 -16.22
N PRO A 186 -6.44 -2.49 -16.08
CA PRO A 186 -5.94 -2.01 -14.79
C PRO A 186 -6.73 -0.77 -14.36
N LEU A 187 -7.18 -0.77 -13.10
CA LEU A 187 -7.82 0.39 -12.48
C LEU A 187 -6.89 1.10 -11.51
N ARG A 188 -6.03 0.34 -10.83
CA ARG A 188 -5.15 0.87 -9.79
C ARG A 188 -3.88 0.05 -9.70
N LEU A 189 -2.75 0.75 -9.65
CA LEU A 189 -1.44 0.17 -9.38
C LEU A 189 -0.94 0.73 -8.06
N ALA A 190 -0.28 -0.10 -7.26
CA ALA A 190 0.35 0.37 -6.04
C ALA A 190 1.68 -0.33 -5.84
N GLY A 191 2.55 0.30 -5.07
CA GLY A 191 3.89 -0.22 -4.88
C GLY A 191 4.70 0.58 -3.87
N THR A 192 5.98 0.24 -3.83
CA THR A 192 6.94 0.84 -2.92
C THR A 192 8.22 1.23 -3.64
N HIS A 193 8.82 2.34 -3.21
CA HIS A 193 10.17 2.75 -3.55
C HIS A 193 11.07 2.63 -2.33
N ARG A 194 12.32 2.28 -2.55
CA ARG A 194 13.37 2.32 -1.54
C ARG A 194 14.57 3.05 -2.12
N ASP A 195 15.12 4.00 -1.36
CA ASP A 195 16.42 4.57 -1.70
C ASP A 195 17.52 3.52 -1.46
N ILE A 196 18.23 3.18 -2.53
CA ILE A 196 19.35 2.23 -2.53
C ILE A 196 20.67 2.94 -2.89
N SER A 197 20.72 4.26 -2.83
CA SER A 197 21.90 5.06 -3.18
C SER A 197 23.10 4.74 -2.30
N GLU A 198 22.90 4.52 -1.00
CA GLU A 198 23.96 4.07 -0.09
C GLU A 198 24.47 2.67 -0.48
N ARG A 199 23.56 1.73 -0.77
CA ARG A 199 23.92 0.38 -1.24
C ARG A 199 24.76 0.46 -2.52
N LYS A 200 24.36 1.29 -3.48
CA LYS A 200 25.08 1.48 -4.75
C LYS A 200 26.45 2.14 -4.55
N ARG A 201 26.56 3.14 -3.68
CA ARG A 201 27.85 3.76 -3.31
C ARG A 201 28.79 2.76 -2.67
N SER A 202 28.32 2.01 -1.67
CA SER A 202 29.12 0.97 -1.02
C SER A 202 29.59 -0.11 -2.00
N GLN A 203 28.72 -0.56 -2.91
CA GLN A 203 29.11 -1.50 -3.98
C GLN A 203 30.17 -0.91 -4.92
N ALA A 204 30.03 0.35 -5.32
CA ALA A 204 31.00 1.03 -6.17
C ALA A 204 32.35 1.21 -5.48
N ASP A 205 32.36 1.55 -4.19
CA ASP A 205 33.57 1.71 -3.39
C ASP A 205 34.29 0.36 -3.21
N MET A 206 33.54 -0.71 -2.93
CA MET A 206 34.10 -2.07 -2.87
C MET A 206 34.73 -2.48 -4.20
N LEU A 207 34.03 -2.23 -5.32
CA LEU A 207 34.54 -2.53 -6.65
C LEU A 207 35.79 -1.71 -6.97
N PHE A 208 35.80 -0.43 -6.58
CA PHE A 208 36.95 0.45 -6.74
C PHE A 208 38.17 -0.11 -6.00
N LEU A 209 38.03 -0.49 -4.72
CA LEU A 209 39.12 -1.06 -3.91
C LEU A 209 39.56 -2.44 -4.40
N ALA A 210 38.65 -3.24 -4.97
CA ALA A 210 38.99 -4.54 -5.53
C ALA A 210 39.83 -4.44 -6.81
N LEU A 211 39.64 -3.38 -7.60
CA LEU A 211 40.23 -3.24 -8.93
C LEU A 211 41.29 -2.14 -9.04
N ASN A 212 41.42 -1.26 -8.06
CA ASN A 212 42.36 -0.14 -8.10
C ASN A 212 43.23 -0.11 -6.84
N ASP A 213 44.41 0.48 -6.98
CA ASP A 213 45.29 0.79 -5.87
C ASP A 213 44.80 2.09 -5.18
N PRO A 214 44.57 2.08 -3.86
CA PRO A 214 43.95 3.21 -3.17
C PRO A 214 44.85 4.45 -3.11
N LEU A 215 46.18 4.28 -3.20
CA LEU A 215 47.16 5.36 -3.11
C LEU A 215 47.28 6.10 -4.46
N THR A 216 47.52 5.35 -5.53
CA THR A 216 47.78 5.89 -6.88
C THR A 216 46.50 6.11 -7.69
N LYS A 217 45.38 5.52 -7.28
CA LYS A 217 44.11 5.45 -8.03
C LYS A 217 44.21 4.71 -9.36
N LEU A 218 45.34 4.06 -9.64
CA LEU A 218 45.56 3.28 -10.85
C LEU A 218 44.98 1.87 -10.71
N PRO A 219 44.67 1.19 -11.82
CA PRO A 219 44.24 -0.20 -11.78
C PRO A 219 45.29 -1.09 -11.11
N ASN A 220 44.84 -1.96 -10.21
CA ASN A 220 45.72 -2.86 -9.47
C ASN A 220 46.02 -4.13 -10.28
N ARG A 221 46.83 -5.02 -9.69
CA ARG A 221 47.19 -6.30 -10.32
C ARG A 221 45.98 -7.20 -10.61
N ALA A 222 44.92 -7.14 -9.80
CA ALA A 222 43.72 -7.95 -9.99
C ALA A 222 42.96 -7.52 -11.24
N TYR A 223 42.75 -6.21 -11.42
CA TYR A 223 42.15 -5.66 -12.64
C TYR A 223 42.97 -6.03 -13.88
N LEU A 224 44.29 -5.84 -13.82
CA LEU A 224 45.18 -6.16 -14.94
C LEU A 224 45.09 -7.64 -15.35
N ARG A 225 45.02 -8.56 -14.37
CA ARG A 225 44.81 -9.99 -14.62
C ARG A 225 43.44 -10.28 -15.24
N GLN A 226 42.39 -9.62 -14.76
CA GLN A 226 41.03 -9.77 -15.30
C GLN A 226 40.95 -9.32 -16.76
N GLU A 227 41.50 -8.16 -17.10
CA GLU A 227 41.51 -7.66 -18.47
C GLU A 227 42.40 -8.51 -19.39
N PHE A 228 43.51 -9.04 -18.89
CA PHE A 228 44.35 -9.99 -19.65
C PHE A 228 43.58 -11.26 -20.02
N GLU A 229 42.88 -11.89 -19.07
CA GLU A 229 42.07 -13.09 -19.34
C GLU A 229 40.91 -12.78 -20.31
N LYS A 230 40.23 -11.65 -20.11
CA LYS A 230 39.13 -11.21 -20.98
C LYS A 230 39.59 -11.03 -22.43
N ARG A 231 40.76 -10.42 -22.64
CA ARG A 231 41.33 -10.23 -23.97
C ARG A 231 41.95 -11.50 -24.54
N ARG A 232 42.49 -12.39 -23.70
CA ARG A 232 42.96 -13.72 -24.14
C ARG A 232 41.84 -14.54 -24.76
N LEU A 233 40.63 -14.43 -24.22
CA LEU A 233 39.43 -15.11 -24.73
C LEU A 233 38.87 -14.47 -26.01
N SER A 234 39.23 -13.21 -26.29
CA SER A 234 38.85 -12.51 -27.52
C SER A 234 40.02 -12.67 -28.51
N GLU A 235 39.93 -13.65 -29.42
CA GLU A 235 41.02 -14.13 -30.30
C GLU A 235 41.66 -13.09 -31.27
N SER A 236 41.42 -11.78 -31.11
CA SER A 236 41.69 -10.78 -32.16
C SER A 236 42.75 -9.72 -31.86
N THR A 237 43.60 -9.84 -30.81
CA THR A 237 44.65 -8.82 -30.59
C THR A 237 45.98 -9.38 -30.09
N SER A 238 47.07 -9.01 -30.79
CA SER A 238 48.43 -9.08 -30.27
C SER A 238 48.57 -8.11 -29.10
N MET A 239 48.97 -8.62 -27.93
CA MET A 239 49.16 -7.84 -26.71
C MET A 239 50.65 -7.72 -26.37
N ALA A 240 51.08 -6.54 -25.92
CA ALA A 240 52.41 -6.31 -25.37
C ALA A 240 52.28 -5.94 -23.88
N PHE A 241 53.15 -6.49 -23.04
CA PHE A 241 53.19 -6.21 -21.61
C PHE A 241 54.49 -5.50 -21.25
N LEU A 242 54.39 -4.36 -20.58
CA LEU A 242 55.55 -3.59 -20.10
C LEU A 242 55.50 -3.54 -18.58
N PHE A 243 56.61 -3.93 -17.95
CA PHE A 243 56.81 -3.80 -16.50
C PHE A 243 57.91 -2.77 -16.27
N LEU A 244 57.56 -1.68 -15.58
CA LEU A 244 58.47 -0.61 -15.22
C LEU A 244 58.59 -0.60 -13.70
N ASP A 245 59.80 -0.81 -13.20
CA ASP A 245 60.12 -0.65 -11.78
C ASP A 245 60.75 0.73 -11.56
N LEU A 246 60.39 1.39 -10.46
CA LEU A 246 60.95 2.70 -10.12
C LEU A 246 62.22 2.50 -9.29
N ASP A 247 63.37 2.74 -9.91
CA ASP A 247 64.64 2.74 -9.20
C ASP A 247 64.62 3.77 -8.05
N TYR A 248 65.22 3.42 -6.91
CA TYR A 248 65.34 4.26 -5.71
C TYR A 248 64.04 4.59 -4.94
N PHE A 249 62.94 3.86 -5.12
CA PHE A 249 61.68 4.11 -4.38
C PHE A 249 61.82 4.05 -2.84
N LYS A 250 62.86 3.42 -2.30
CA LYS A 250 63.10 3.24 -0.85
C LYS A 250 64.23 4.10 -0.25
N ASN A 251 64.89 4.94 -1.04
CA ASN A 251 66.04 5.75 -0.61
C ASN A 251 65.69 7.23 -0.44
#